data_AF-A0A3B9SIF3-F1
#
_entry.id   AF-A0A3B9SIF3-F1
#
_cell.length_a   1.000
_cell.length_b   1.000
_cell.length_c   1.000
_cell.angle_alpha   90.00
_cell.angle_beta   90.00
_cell.angle_gamma   90.00
#
_symmetry.space_group_name_H-M   'P 1'
#
loop_
_entity.id
_entity.type
_entity.pdbx_description
1 polymer ?
#
loop_
_entity_poly.entity_id
_entity_poly.type
_entity_poly.pdbx_seq_one_letter_code
_entity_poly.pdbx_strand_id
1 'polypeptide(L)'
;IVDIGGGTTEVAIVSLGGVVYSKSIRDAGDSIDRNIISAVKKKFRLVIGETTAEKIKKELGCAYIDEKTKIRDMLIRGRDMLTGLPKEVTVTTEDVHDAIVDTISAISNSVKLTLEKTPPELSQDIIQNGIYLSGGGALIKGLDTLIEKNTGIKARVADDPLTCVARGTGMIIDDPYIAGKISMVH
;
A
#
# COMPACT_ATOMS: atom_id res chain seq x y z
N ILE A 1 -0.89 6.59 -11.32
CA ILE A 1 -0.94 6.84 -9.87
C ILE A 1 -1.47 5.58 -9.20
N VAL A 2 -0.91 5.23 -8.04
CA VAL A 2 -1.38 4.13 -7.18
C VAL A 2 -1.57 4.72 -5.79
N ASP A 3 -2.81 4.86 -5.33
CA ASP A 3 -3.13 5.35 -3.99
C ASP A 3 -3.57 4.19 -3.10
N ILE A 4 -2.88 3.99 -1.96
CA ILE A 4 -3.08 2.87 -1.05
C ILE A 4 -3.54 3.43 0.29
N GLY A 5 -4.86 3.45 0.48
CA GLY A 5 -5.50 3.90 1.71
C GLY A 5 -5.60 2.81 2.78
N GLY A 6 -6.47 3.05 3.77
CA GLY A 6 -6.84 2.03 4.76
C GLY A 6 -7.71 0.92 4.15
N GLY A 7 -8.80 1.30 3.48
CA GLY A 7 -9.80 0.35 2.99
C GLY A 7 -9.64 -0.07 1.52
N THR A 8 -9.01 0.73 0.68
CA THR A 8 -8.88 0.47 -0.77
C THR A 8 -7.51 0.83 -1.32
N THR A 9 -7.17 0.20 -2.44
CA THR A 9 -6.11 0.62 -3.33
C THR A 9 -6.73 1.06 -4.65
N GLU A 10 -6.46 2.30 -5.05
CA GLU A 10 -6.87 2.88 -6.33
C GLU A 10 -5.67 2.93 -7.28
N VAL A 11 -5.81 2.34 -8.47
CA VAL A 11 -4.82 2.42 -9.54
C VAL A 11 -5.44 3.20 -10.69
N ALA A 12 -4.79 4.26 -11.15
CA ALA A 12 -5.29 5.08 -12.25
C ALA A 12 -4.19 5.51 -13.22
N ILE A 13 -4.52 5.48 -14.51
CA ILE A 13 -3.76 6.11 -15.59
C ILE A 13 -4.41 7.47 -15.86
N VAL A 14 -3.61 8.52 -15.77
CA VAL A 14 -4.07 9.91 -15.94
C VAL A 14 -3.33 10.53 -17.12
N SER A 15 -4.06 11.16 -18.04
CA SER A 15 -3.50 11.90 -19.17
C SER A 15 -4.40 13.08 -19.52
N LEU A 16 -3.81 14.19 -19.99
CA LEU A 16 -4.52 15.41 -20.41
C LEU A 16 -5.58 15.93 -19.41
N GLY A 17 -5.32 15.76 -18.10
CA GLY A 17 -6.21 16.19 -17.03
C GLY A 17 -7.43 15.28 -16.78
N GLY A 18 -7.46 14.09 -17.39
CA GLY A 18 -8.52 13.10 -17.20
C GLY A 18 -7.99 11.70 -16.84
N VAL A 19 -8.86 10.88 -16.27
CA VAL A 19 -8.57 9.45 -16.00
C VAL A 19 -8.87 8.67 -17.28
N VAL A 20 -7.86 7.99 -17.80
CA VAL A 20 -7.97 7.13 -19.00
C VAL A 20 -8.47 5.74 -18.61
N TYR A 21 -7.94 5.20 -17.53
CA TYR A 21 -8.37 3.92 -16.97
C TYR A 21 -8.12 3.92 -15.47
N SER A 22 -9.02 3.30 -14.70
CA SER A 22 -8.84 3.11 -13.27
C SER A 22 -9.38 1.77 -12.79
N LYS A 23 -8.79 1.27 -11.71
CA LYS A 23 -9.21 0.05 -11.01
C LYS A 23 -9.09 0.24 -9.50
N SER A 24 -10.13 -0.14 -8.79
CA SER A 24 -10.19 -0.16 -7.32
C SER A 24 -10.20 -1.60 -6.82
N ILE A 25 -9.43 -1.87 -5.77
CA ILE A 25 -9.45 -3.15 -5.04
C ILE A 25 -9.55 -2.90 -3.53
N ARG A 26 -10.02 -3.89 -2.76
CA ARG A 26 -10.17 -3.82 -1.30
C ARG A 26 -8.94 -4.33 -0.53
N ASP A 27 -7.86 -4.64 -1.25
CA ASP A 27 -6.55 -4.96 -0.69
C ASP A 27 -5.82 -3.66 -0.37
N ALA A 28 -5.66 -3.38 0.91
CA ALA A 28 -5.19 -2.09 1.43
C ALA A 28 -4.70 -2.23 2.88
N GLY A 29 -4.46 -1.11 3.57
CA GLY A 29 -3.91 -1.07 4.93
C GLY A 29 -4.64 -1.95 5.95
N ASP A 30 -5.98 -1.96 5.96
CA ASP A 30 -6.78 -2.70 6.93
C ASP A 30 -6.69 -4.22 6.69
N SER A 31 -6.54 -4.63 5.43
CA SER A 31 -6.34 -6.04 5.06
C SER A 31 -5.00 -6.54 5.58
N ILE A 32 -3.98 -5.69 5.52
CA ILE A 32 -2.63 -6.00 6.03
C ILE A 32 -2.67 -6.17 7.56
N ASP A 33 -3.38 -5.30 8.29
CA ASP A 33 -3.51 -5.43 9.75
C ASP A 33 -4.24 -6.72 10.13
N ARG A 34 -5.34 -7.05 9.44
CA ARG A 34 -6.06 -8.31 9.66
C ARG A 34 -5.18 -9.53 9.45
N ASN A 35 -4.34 -9.51 8.41
CA ASN A 35 -3.42 -10.61 8.14
C ASN A 35 -2.37 -10.76 9.25
N ILE A 36 -1.81 -9.65 9.74
CA ILE A 36 -0.87 -9.65 10.87
C ILE A 36 -1.53 -10.22 12.13
N ILE A 37 -2.76 -9.79 12.46
CA ILE A 37 -3.51 -10.34 13.61
C ILE A 37 -3.67 -11.84 13.48
N SER A 38 -4.08 -12.31 12.29
CA SER A 38 -4.29 -13.73 12.01
C SER A 38 -2.99 -14.54 12.15
N ALA A 39 -1.89 -14.03 11.58
CA ALA A 39 -0.58 -14.67 11.63
C ALA A 39 -0.05 -14.77 13.07
N VAL A 40 -0.15 -13.69 13.85
CA VAL A 40 0.26 -13.67 15.26
C VAL A 40 -0.56 -14.67 16.08
N LYS A 41 -1.88 -14.70 15.87
CA LYS A 41 -2.79 -15.65 16.53
C LYS A 41 -2.42 -17.09 16.20
N LYS A 42 -2.14 -17.40 14.95
CA LYS A 42 -1.80 -18.76 14.48
C LYS A 42 -0.42 -19.21 14.97
N LYS A 43 0.61 -18.37 14.83
CA LYS A 43 2.00 -18.71 15.14
C LYS A 43 2.29 -18.74 16.65
N PHE A 44 1.81 -17.75 17.38
CA PHE A 44 2.18 -17.54 18.80
C PHE A 44 1.09 -17.92 19.80
N ARG A 45 -0.10 -18.29 19.30
CA ARG A 45 -1.32 -18.46 20.10
C ARG A 45 -1.66 -17.22 20.93
N LEU A 46 -1.41 -16.04 20.35
CA LEU A 46 -1.54 -14.75 21.02
C LEU A 46 -2.59 -13.88 20.32
N VAL A 47 -3.54 -13.34 21.08
CA VAL A 47 -4.53 -12.38 20.56
C VAL A 47 -4.01 -10.95 20.76
N ILE A 48 -3.99 -10.18 19.68
CA ILE A 48 -3.65 -8.75 19.65
C ILE A 48 -4.78 -7.95 18.99
N GLY A 49 -4.84 -6.64 19.29
CA GLY A 49 -5.78 -5.71 18.66
C GLY A 49 -5.18 -4.99 17.45
N GLU A 50 -6.03 -4.23 16.74
CA GLU A 50 -5.67 -3.49 15.53
C GLU A 50 -4.54 -2.47 15.77
N THR A 51 -4.54 -1.74 16.88
CA THR A 51 -3.47 -0.78 17.20
C THR A 51 -2.09 -1.45 17.29
N THR A 52 -2.02 -2.66 17.84
CA THR A 52 -0.77 -3.43 17.91
C THR A 52 -0.38 -3.92 16.52
N ALA A 53 -1.34 -4.38 15.72
CA ALA A 53 -1.10 -4.82 14.35
C ALA A 53 -0.59 -3.68 13.45
N GLU A 54 -1.20 -2.50 13.51
CA GLU A 54 -0.78 -1.28 12.82
C GLU A 54 0.66 -0.89 13.20
N LYS A 55 1.01 -1.00 14.49
CA LYS A 55 2.38 -0.75 14.97
C LYS A 55 3.36 -1.77 14.38
N ILE A 56 3.01 -3.05 14.39
CA ILE A 56 3.81 -4.12 13.77
C ILE A 56 3.97 -3.85 12.26
N LYS A 57 2.90 -3.46 11.56
CA LYS A 57 2.92 -3.11 10.13
C LYS A 57 3.91 -1.99 9.83
N LYS A 58 3.86 -0.90 10.60
CA LYS A 58 4.78 0.24 10.43
C LYS A 58 6.23 -0.12 10.74
N GLU A 59 6.44 -0.86 11.83
CA GLU A 59 7.78 -1.15 12.31
C GLU A 59 8.44 -2.28 11.52
N LEU A 60 7.73 -3.33 11.15
CA LEU A 60 8.29 -4.56 10.60
C LEU A 60 7.79 -4.88 9.18
N GLY A 61 6.79 -4.18 8.66
CA GLY A 61 6.24 -4.40 7.32
C GLY A 61 7.28 -4.22 6.23
N CYS A 62 7.41 -5.23 5.37
CA CYS A 62 8.32 -5.25 4.25
C CYS A 62 7.69 -6.02 3.08
N ALA A 63 7.48 -5.34 1.96
CA ALA A 63 6.88 -5.90 0.75
C ALA A 63 7.83 -6.80 -0.03
N TYR A 64 9.15 -6.60 0.12
CA TYR A 64 10.16 -7.32 -0.64
C TYR A 64 11.43 -7.51 0.20
N ILE A 65 11.80 -8.77 0.45
CA ILE A 65 13.02 -9.15 1.16
C ILE A 65 14.09 -9.56 0.15
N ASP A 66 15.26 -8.95 0.27
CA ASP A 66 16.48 -9.31 -0.46
C ASP A 66 17.70 -9.39 0.50
N GLU A 67 18.88 -9.67 -0.06
CA GLU A 67 20.12 -9.79 0.71
C GLU A 67 20.51 -8.52 1.49
N LYS A 68 20.02 -7.35 1.07
CA LYS A 68 20.31 -6.06 1.72
C LYS A 68 19.25 -5.68 2.75
N THR A 69 18.16 -6.43 2.83
CA THR A 69 17.03 -6.12 3.69
C THR A 69 17.42 -6.39 5.14
N LYS A 70 17.38 -5.34 5.98
CA LYS A 70 17.64 -5.47 7.41
C LYS A 70 16.45 -6.13 8.10
N ILE A 71 16.62 -7.41 8.44
CA ILE A 71 15.67 -8.12 9.30
C ILE A 71 15.69 -7.49 10.70
N ARG A 72 14.50 -7.17 11.20
CA ARG A 72 14.28 -6.60 12.52
C ARG A 72 13.31 -7.47 13.29
N ASP A 73 13.29 -7.27 14.59
CA ASP A 73 12.30 -7.85 15.46
C ASP A 73 11.70 -6.78 16.37
N MET A 74 10.57 -7.12 16.97
CA MET A 74 9.98 -6.33 18.02
C MET A 74 9.23 -7.23 18.99
N LEU A 75 9.18 -6.78 20.23
CA LEU A 75 8.54 -7.49 21.31
C LEU A 75 7.12 -6.94 21.51
N ILE A 76 6.13 -7.84 21.46
CA ILE A 76 4.70 -7.50 21.48
C ILE A 76 4.01 -8.20 22.64
N ARG A 77 2.98 -7.54 23.18
CA ARG A 77 2.14 -8.08 24.25
C ARG A 77 0.73 -8.32 23.75
N GLY A 78 0.14 -9.40 24.24
CA GLY A 78 -1.24 -9.76 23.94
C GLY A 78 -1.79 -10.73 24.98
N ARG A 79 -2.93 -11.33 24.67
CA ARG A 79 -3.58 -12.33 25.53
C ARG A 79 -3.29 -13.73 25.00
N ASP A 80 -2.68 -14.59 25.81
CA ASP A 80 -2.45 -15.98 25.44
C ASP A 80 -3.79 -16.73 25.32
N MET A 81 -3.97 -17.51 24.25
CA MET A 81 -5.22 -18.22 23.98
C MET A 81 -5.46 -19.43 24.89
N LEU A 82 -4.40 -20.01 25.47
CA LEU A 82 -4.51 -21.18 26.34
C LEU A 82 -4.80 -20.76 27.77
N THR A 83 -4.04 -19.80 28.29
CA THR A 83 -4.13 -19.39 29.70
C THR A 83 -5.08 -18.21 29.93
N GLY A 84 -5.37 -17.43 28.89
CA GLY A 84 -6.14 -16.18 29.00
C GLY A 84 -5.36 -15.03 29.65
N LEU A 85 -4.10 -15.24 30.04
CA LEU A 85 -3.26 -14.25 30.71
C LEU A 85 -2.42 -13.42 29.72
N PRO A 86 -1.95 -12.23 30.13
CA PRO A 86 -0.99 -11.47 29.34
C PRO A 86 0.28 -12.29 29.05
N LYS A 87 0.71 -12.29 27.79
CA LYS A 87 1.93 -12.95 27.32
C LYS A 87 2.66 -12.03 26.37
N GLU A 88 3.98 -12.18 26.36
CA GLU A 88 4.89 -11.43 25.52
C GLU A 88 5.59 -12.39 24.53
N VAL A 89 5.71 -11.97 23.27
CA VAL A 89 6.40 -12.73 22.22
C VAL A 89 7.19 -11.77 21.32
N THR A 90 8.21 -12.31 20.67
CA THR A 90 8.99 -11.57 19.66
C THR A 90 8.45 -11.90 18.27
N VAL A 91 8.18 -10.87 17.47
CA VAL A 91 7.77 -10.97 16.06
C VAL A 91 8.87 -10.38 15.18
N THR A 92 9.17 -11.03 14.06
CA THR A 92 10.23 -10.60 13.13
C THR A 92 9.68 -9.99 11.85
N THR A 93 10.54 -9.31 11.08
CA THR A 93 10.22 -8.85 9.73
C THR A 93 9.76 -9.99 8.81
N GLU A 94 10.34 -11.18 8.95
CA GLU A 94 9.95 -12.36 8.16
C GLU A 94 8.54 -12.83 8.51
N ASP A 95 8.19 -12.88 9.81
CA ASP A 95 6.83 -13.22 10.25
C ASP A 95 5.78 -12.31 9.63
N VAL A 96 6.10 -11.01 9.55
CA VAL A 96 5.21 -10.00 8.99
C VAL A 96 5.19 -10.08 7.47
N HIS A 97 6.33 -10.30 6.82
CA HIS A 97 6.40 -10.47 5.37
C HIS A 97 5.52 -11.64 4.92
N ASP A 98 5.69 -12.80 5.54
CA ASP A 98 4.89 -14.00 5.24
C ASP A 98 3.39 -13.75 5.46
N ALA A 99 3.04 -12.94 6.46
CA ALA A 99 1.64 -12.61 6.74
C ALA A 99 1.02 -11.72 5.65
N ILE A 100 1.80 -10.83 5.03
CA ILE A 100 1.25 -9.75 4.18
C ILE A 100 1.48 -9.97 2.68
N VAL A 101 2.33 -10.94 2.31
CA VAL A 101 2.80 -11.15 0.93
C VAL A 101 1.66 -11.31 -0.09
N ASP A 102 0.57 -11.97 0.28
CA ASP A 102 -0.57 -12.18 -0.63
C ASP A 102 -1.29 -10.86 -0.94
N THR A 103 -1.57 -10.04 0.07
CA THR A 103 -2.21 -8.72 -0.10
C THR A 103 -1.30 -7.76 -0.86
N ILE A 104 0.00 -7.76 -0.56
CA ILE A 104 0.99 -6.97 -1.28
C ILE A 104 1.09 -7.41 -2.76
N SER A 105 1.05 -8.71 -3.02
CA SER A 105 1.05 -9.27 -4.37
C SER A 105 -0.22 -8.91 -5.14
N ALA A 106 -1.38 -8.91 -4.48
CA ALA A 106 -2.64 -8.46 -5.08
C ALA A 106 -2.58 -6.99 -5.52
N ILE A 107 -2.00 -6.12 -4.68
CA ILE A 107 -1.76 -4.70 -5.01
C ILE A 107 -0.84 -4.58 -6.22
N SER A 108 0.34 -5.22 -6.18
CA SER A 108 1.31 -5.18 -7.28
C SER A 108 0.74 -5.73 -8.59
N ASN A 109 -0.04 -6.81 -8.52
CA ASN A 109 -0.71 -7.38 -9.68
C ASN A 109 -1.80 -6.45 -10.24
N SER A 110 -2.54 -5.73 -9.39
CA SER A 110 -3.51 -4.74 -9.84
C SER A 110 -2.85 -3.60 -10.62
N VAL A 111 -1.65 -3.18 -10.20
CA VAL A 111 -0.83 -2.21 -10.94
C VAL A 111 -0.45 -2.76 -12.31
N LYS A 112 0.10 -3.98 -12.36
CA LYS A 112 0.48 -4.64 -13.63
C LYS A 112 -0.70 -4.77 -14.59
N LEU A 113 -1.83 -5.31 -14.12
CA LEU A 113 -3.04 -5.47 -14.94
C LEU A 113 -3.61 -4.14 -15.43
N THR A 114 -3.42 -3.06 -14.67
CA THR A 114 -3.84 -1.71 -15.10
C THR A 114 -2.92 -1.20 -16.21
N LEU A 115 -1.60 -1.42 -16.09
CA LEU A 115 -0.64 -1.06 -17.14
C LEU A 115 -0.89 -1.81 -18.45
N GLU A 116 -1.36 -3.06 -18.39
CA GLU A 116 -1.77 -3.83 -19.59
C GLU A 116 -2.98 -3.24 -20.32
N LYS A 117 -3.73 -2.32 -19.69
CA LYS A 117 -4.83 -1.58 -20.30
C LYS A 117 -4.39 -0.21 -20.86
N THR A 118 -3.11 0.12 -20.75
CA THR A 118 -2.58 1.37 -21.29
C THR A 118 -2.69 1.38 -22.81
N PRO A 119 -3.34 2.39 -23.41
CA PRO A 119 -3.32 2.58 -24.85
C PRO A 119 -1.88 2.77 -25.38
N PRO A 120 -1.52 2.22 -26.55
CA PRO A 120 -0.14 2.29 -27.07
C PRO A 120 0.44 3.71 -27.11
N GLU A 121 -0.40 4.70 -27.39
CA GLU A 121 -0.03 6.12 -27.45
C GLU A 121 0.43 6.71 -26.10
N LEU A 122 0.07 6.10 -24.96
CA LEU A 122 0.47 6.54 -23.62
C LEU A 122 1.61 5.72 -23.01
N SER A 123 1.96 4.58 -23.61
CA SER A 123 2.93 3.65 -23.03
C SER A 123 4.33 4.28 -22.86
N GLN A 124 4.77 5.11 -23.82
CA GLN A 124 6.05 5.81 -23.72
C GLN A 124 6.06 6.82 -22.57
N ASP A 125 4.98 7.58 -22.41
CA ASP A 125 4.84 8.56 -21.33
C ASP A 125 4.87 7.89 -19.95
N ILE A 126 4.24 6.71 -19.80
CA ILE A 126 4.27 5.97 -18.54
C ILE A 126 5.66 5.41 -18.26
N ILE A 127 6.39 4.91 -19.26
CA ILE A 127 7.75 4.42 -19.07
C ILE A 127 8.68 5.56 -18.64
N GLN A 128 8.53 6.74 -19.25
CA GLN A 128 9.35 7.90 -18.93
C GLN A 128 9.02 8.50 -17.55
N ASN A 129 7.74 8.65 -17.23
CA ASN A 129 7.30 9.28 -15.97
C ASN A 129 7.23 8.29 -14.81
N GLY A 130 7.14 6.99 -15.07
CA GLY A 130 7.04 5.97 -14.05
C GLY A 130 5.72 5.97 -13.28
N ILE A 131 5.70 5.19 -12.20
CA ILE A 131 4.55 4.96 -11.33
C ILE A 131 4.73 5.78 -10.05
N TYR A 132 3.72 6.55 -9.68
CA TYR A 132 3.69 7.28 -8.42
C TYR A 132 2.80 6.57 -7.40
N LEU A 133 3.36 6.26 -6.24
CA LEU A 133 2.67 5.66 -5.09
C LEU A 133 2.28 6.75 -4.08
N SER A 134 1.06 6.66 -3.56
CA SER A 134 0.50 7.57 -2.59
C SER A 134 -0.34 6.83 -1.54
N GLY A 135 -0.83 7.55 -0.53
CA GLY A 135 -1.55 6.99 0.60
C GLY A 135 -0.64 6.36 1.65
N GLY A 136 -1.19 6.06 2.82
CA GLY A 136 -0.41 5.53 3.94
C GLY A 136 0.20 4.15 3.68
N GLY A 137 -0.44 3.32 2.85
CA GLY A 137 0.07 2.01 2.49
C GLY A 137 1.29 2.06 1.56
N ALA A 138 1.54 3.18 0.87
CA ALA A 138 2.75 3.37 0.07
C ALA A 138 4.04 3.38 0.92
N LEU A 139 3.92 3.56 2.24
CA LEU A 139 5.06 3.59 3.17
C LEU A 139 5.57 2.20 3.58
N ILE A 140 4.95 1.12 3.08
CA ILE A 140 5.46 -0.23 3.31
C ILE A 140 6.80 -0.38 2.59
N LYS A 141 7.83 -0.80 3.35
CA LYS A 141 9.21 -0.85 2.85
C LYS A 141 9.34 -1.80 1.67
N GLY A 142 9.94 -1.32 0.59
CA GLY A 142 10.22 -2.12 -0.61
C GLY A 142 9.01 -2.34 -1.53
N LEU A 143 7.88 -1.65 -1.30
CA LEU A 143 6.71 -1.78 -2.16
C LEU A 143 6.95 -1.21 -3.56
N ASP A 144 7.62 -0.05 -3.63
CA ASP A 144 8.14 0.52 -4.87
C ASP A 144 9.07 -0.44 -5.60
N THR A 145 10.05 -1.01 -4.90
CA THR A 145 10.96 -2.02 -5.46
C THR A 145 10.22 -3.23 -6.03
N LEU A 146 9.22 -3.74 -5.31
CA LEU A 146 8.42 -4.87 -5.76
C LEU A 146 7.64 -4.52 -7.04
N ILE A 147 6.98 -3.36 -7.06
CA ILE A 147 6.21 -2.89 -8.21
C ILE A 147 7.12 -2.68 -9.42
N GLU A 148 8.28 -2.06 -9.23
CA GLU A 148 9.25 -1.86 -10.30
C GLU A 148 9.74 -3.21 -10.86
N LYS A 149 10.06 -4.17 -10.00
CA LYS A 149 10.47 -5.52 -10.42
C LYS A 149 9.38 -6.25 -11.20
N ASN A 150 8.13 -6.13 -10.78
CA ASN A 150 7.00 -6.84 -11.39
C ASN A 150 6.51 -6.19 -12.70
N THR A 151 6.71 -4.89 -12.87
CA THR A 151 6.20 -4.12 -14.02
C THR A 151 7.30 -3.73 -15.02
N GLY A 152 8.56 -3.69 -14.59
CA GLY A 152 9.66 -3.12 -15.37
C GLY A 152 9.63 -1.59 -15.48
N ILE A 153 8.73 -0.93 -14.75
CA ILE A 153 8.55 0.53 -14.77
C ILE A 153 8.92 1.10 -13.42
N LYS A 154 9.75 2.15 -13.43
CA LYS A 154 10.23 2.81 -12.21
C LYS A 154 9.06 3.24 -11.33
N ALA A 155 9.05 2.80 -10.08
CA ALA A 155 8.05 3.20 -9.08
C ALA A 155 8.67 4.14 -8.05
N ARG A 156 7.90 5.11 -7.57
CA ARG A 156 8.35 6.10 -6.59
C ARG A 156 7.22 6.48 -5.65
N VAL A 157 7.53 6.55 -4.37
CA VAL A 157 6.62 7.10 -3.35
C VAL A 157 6.61 8.63 -3.50
N ALA A 158 5.42 9.24 -3.46
CA ALA A 158 5.28 10.69 -3.44
C ALA A 158 5.91 11.29 -2.17
N ASP A 159 6.33 12.55 -2.21
CA ASP A 159 7.08 13.18 -1.10
C ASP A 159 6.30 13.20 0.22
N ASP A 160 4.99 13.51 0.18
CA ASP A 160 4.10 13.45 1.36
C ASP A 160 2.87 12.58 1.05
N PRO A 161 3.02 11.25 1.02
CA PRO A 161 2.00 10.35 0.50
C PRO A 161 0.72 10.35 1.35
N LEU A 162 0.84 10.67 2.65
CA LEU A 162 -0.29 10.77 3.58
C LEU A 162 -1.19 11.98 3.32
N THR A 163 -0.68 13.02 2.68
CA THR A 163 -1.41 14.29 2.49
C THR A 163 -1.71 14.60 1.02
N CYS A 164 -1.22 13.78 0.08
CA CYS A 164 -1.42 13.96 -1.36
C CYS A 164 -2.88 14.24 -1.74
N VAL A 165 -3.83 13.44 -1.24
CA VAL A 165 -5.26 13.63 -1.54
C VAL A 165 -5.76 14.98 -1.03
N ALA A 166 -5.54 15.28 0.25
CA ALA A 166 -5.99 16.54 0.86
C ALA A 166 -5.41 17.78 0.17
N ARG A 167 -4.11 17.75 -0.18
CA ARG A 167 -3.46 18.84 -0.91
C ARG A 167 -3.99 18.99 -2.32
N GLY A 168 -4.16 17.88 -3.05
CA GLY A 168 -4.74 17.89 -4.40
C GLY A 168 -6.15 18.45 -4.41
N THR A 169 -6.98 18.09 -3.43
CA THR A 169 -8.32 18.66 -3.26
C THR A 169 -8.27 20.16 -2.98
N GLY A 170 -7.37 20.63 -2.12
CA GLY A 170 -7.19 22.06 -1.85
C GLY A 170 -6.77 22.85 -3.11
N MET A 171 -5.79 22.33 -3.86
CA MET A 171 -5.32 22.95 -5.10
C MET A 171 -6.42 23.10 -6.15
N ILE A 172 -7.33 22.13 -6.25
CA ILE A 172 -8.46 22.19 -7.18
C ILE A 172 -9.46 23.28 -6.79
N ILE A 173 -9.73 23.44 -5.49
CA ILE A 173 -10.66 24.46 -4.99
C ILE A 173 -10.11 25.87 -5.27
N ASP A 174 -8.79 26.04 -5.16
CA ASP A 174 -8.11 27.31 -5.37
C ASP A 174 -7.85 27.64 -6.86
N ASP A 175 -8.10 26.70 -7.78
CA ASP A 175 -7.94 26.87 -9.24
C ASP A 175 -9.31 27.00 -9.94
N PRO A 176 -9.74 28.21 -10.34
CA PRO A 176 -11.04 28.44 -10.98
C PRO A 176 -11.23 27.70 -12.30
N TYR A 177 -10.14 27.42 -13.04
CA TYR A 177 -10.20 26.74 -14.33
C TYR A 177 -10.43 25.24 -14.17
N ILE A 178 -9.77 24.61 -13.18
CA ILE A 178 -9.98 23.20 -12.86
C ILE A 178 -11.31 22.99 -12.11
N ALA A 179 -11.65 23.87 -11.17
CA ALA A 179 -12.93 23.84 -10.46
C ALA A 179 -14.12 23.86 -11.44
N GLY A 180 -14.05 24.72 -12.47
CA GLY A 180 -15.08 24.83 -13.50
C GLY A 180 -15.31 23.55 -14.31
N LYS A 181 -14.27 22.72 -14.52
CA LYS A 181 -14.39 21.43 -15.23
C LYS A 181 -15.06 20.34 -14.40
N ILE A 182 -14.96 20.40 -13.07
CA ILE A 182 -15.56 19.40 -12.17
C ILE A 182 -17.05 19.65 -12.01
N SER A 183 -17.48 20.92 -11.97
CA SER A 183 -18.90 21.31 -11.90
C SER A 183 -19.75 20.95 -13.12
N MET A 184 -19.15 20.48 -14.23
CA MET A 184 -19.88 20.02 -15.42
C MET A 184 -20.08 18.49 -15.48
N VAL A 185 -19.65 17.75 -14.46
CA VAL A 185 -19.95 16.31 -14.32
C VAL A 185 -21.24 16.17 -13.50
N HIS A 186 -22.37 16.60 -14.07
CA HIS A 186 -23.74 16.29 -13.63
C HIS A 186 -24.58 15.93 -14.85
#